data_AF-A0A9D7NFW0-F1
#
_entry.id   AF-A0A9D7NFW0-F1
#
_cell.length_a   1.000
_cell.length_b   1.000
_cell.length_c   1.000
_cell.angle_alpha   90.00
_cell.angle_beta   90.00
_cell.angle_gamma   90.00
#
_symmetry.space_group_name_H-M   'P 1'
#
loop_
_entity.id
_entity.type
_entity.pdbx_description
1 polymer ?
#
loop_
_entity_poly.entity_id
_entity_poly.type
_entity_poly.pdbx_seq_one_letter_code
_entity_poly.pdbx_strand_id
1 'polypeptide(L)'
;MKRELMGAVAADEIESFCVQGEDKLCTIFSHIGFAAKYTLATIKMIELVKSRHNTPRFRHNLVVLNQLTAAIGVLDDVLEALDYTDNNSVILMRDEETVNPSLNLSPFILDENALSGQQNSKLFFFTSREGKELHFTLIDNLKDTLNISGENYPLVTELFDGFFHKFLS
;
A
#
# COMPACT_ATOMS: atom_id res chain seq x y z
N MET A 1 5.68 13.32 -27.35
CA MET A 1 6.13 14.70 -27.06
C MET A 1 6.28 15.43 -28.39
N LYS A 2 5.43 16.43 -28.65
CA LYS A 2 5.31 17.06 -29.99
C LYS A 2 6.59 17.82 -30.36
N ARG A 3 6.92 17.75 -31.65
CA ARG A 3 8.05 18.41 -32.37
C ARG A 3 8.08 19.94 -32.25
N GLU A 4 7.12 20.53 -31.54
CA GLU A 4 6.92 21.97 -31.31
C GLU A 4 7.79 22.53 -30.17
N LEU A 5 8.38 21.68 -29.32
CA LEU A 5 9.27 22.09 -28.21
C LEU A 5 10.75 22.24 -28.60
N MET A 6 11.09 22.13 -29.90
CA MET A 6 12.47 22.21 -30.40
C MET A 6 12.93 23.64 -30.76
N GLY A 7 12.16 24.67 -30.40
CA GLY A 7 12.65 26.05 -30.39
C GLY A 7 13.63 26.23 -29.23
N ALA A 8 14.72 26.98 -29.43
CA ALA A 8 15.64 27.33 -28.35
C ALA A 8 14.88 28.19 -27.33
N VAL A 9 14.33 27.56 -26.30
CA VAL A 9 13.69 28.22 -25.17
C VAL A 9 14.74 29.08 -24.49
N ALA A 10 14.47 30.37 -24.34
CA ALA A 10 15.40 31.28 -23.70
C ALA A 10 15.56 30.92 -22.21
N ALA A 11 16.71 31.19 -21.61
CA ALA A 11 17.03 30.72 -20.26
C ALA A 11 16.03 31.21 -19.20
N ASP A 12 15.50 32.42 -19.39
CA ASP A 12 14.44 33.05 -18.59
C ASP A 12 13.08 32.35 -18.74
N GLU A 13 12.76 31.86 -19.94
CA GLU A 13 11.55 31.05 -20.16
C GLU A 13 11.66 29.68 -19.48
N ILE A 14 12.85 29.06 -19.46
CA ILE A 14 13.09 27.79 -18.74
C ILE A 14 12.87 27.98 -17.24
N GLU A 15 13.45 29.03 -16.65
CA GLU A 15 13.28 29.34 -15.23
C GLU A 15 11.80 29.57 -14.88
N SER A 16 11.09 30.35 -15.70
CA SER A 16 9.65 30.58 -15.54
C SER A 16 8.84 29.28 -15.58
N PHE A 17 9.16 28.36 -16.50
CA PHE A 17 8.48 27.06 -16.56
C PHE A 17 8.81 26.16 -15.37
N CYS A 18 10.05 26.19 -14.85
CA CYS A 18 10.42 25.46 -13.64
C CYS A 18 9.62 25.95 -12.43
N VAL A 19 9.54 27.27 -12.22
CA VAL A 19 8.77 27.85 -11.11
C VAL A 19 7.29 27.49 -11.21
N GLN A 20 6.69 27.62 -12.41
CA GLN A 20 5.30 27.22 -12.62
C GLN A 20 5.09 25.72 -12.38
N GLY A 21 6.03 24.88 -12.82
CA GLY A 21 5.99 23.44 -12.58
C GLY A 21 6.03 23.11 -11.09
N GLU A 22 6.93 23.75 -10.34
CA GLU A 22 7.05 23.59 -8.89
C GLU A 22 5.77 24.00 -8.16
N ASP A 23 5.17 25.14 -8.53
CA ASP A 23 3.91 25.62 -7.93
C ASP A 23 2.75 24.63 -8.13
N LYS A 24 2.65 24.03 -9.33
CA LYS A 24 1.63 23.01 -9.61
C LYS A 24 1.90 21.72 -8.86
N LEU A 25 3.17 21.31 -8.75
CA LEU A 25 3.54 20.13 -7.98
C LEU A 25 3.29 20.34 -6.49
N CYS A 26 3.62 21.51 -5.93
CA CYS A 26 3.31 21.89 -4.56
C CYS A 26 1.81 21.85 -4.28
N THR A 27 0.98 22.31 -5.22
CA THR A 27 -0.49 22.21 -5.10
C THR A 27 -0.91 20.74 -4.94
N ILE A 28 -0.41 19.84 -5.79
CA ILE A 28 -0.72 18.40 -5.71
C ILE A 28 -0.21 17.80 -4.40
N PHE A 29 1.05 18.07 -4.03
CA PHE A 29 1.67 17.57 -2.80
C PHE A 29 1.01 18.10 -1.53
N SER A 30 0.40 19.28 -1.55
CA SER A 30 -0.36 19.79 -0.42
C SER A 30 -1.56 18.91 -0.07
N HIS A 31 -2.17 18.25 -1.06
CA HIS A 31 -3.30 17.34 -0.86
C HIS A 31 -2.90 15.95 -0.40
N ILE A 32 -1.71 15.46 -0.79
CA ILE A 32 -1.22 14.12 -0.43
C ILE A 32 -0.16 14.13 0.68
N GLY A 33 0.26 15.30 1.14
CA GLY A 33 1.32 15.48 2.13
C GLY A 33 1.00 14.85 3.49
N PHE A 34 -0.28 14.54 3.76
CA PHE A 34 -0.66 13.77 4.95
C PHE A 34 0.02 12.39 4.97
N ALA A 35 0.21 11.76 3.80
CA ALA A 35 0.80 10.42 3.68
C ALA A 35 2.23 10.34 4.21
N ALA A 36 2.97 11.46 4.22
CA ALA A 36 4.32 11.53 4.79
C ALA A 36 4.36 11.31 6.31
N LYS A 37 3.20 11.37 6.99
CA LYS A 37 3.07 11.11 8.43
C LYS A 37 2.65 9.69 8.74
N TYR A 38 2.46 8.84 7.73
CA TYR A 38 2.01 7.47 7.91
C TYR A 38 3.12 6.49 7.53
N THR A 39 3.21 5.43 8.31
CA THR A 39 4.08 4.30 8.03
C THR A 39 3.30 3.24 7.28
N LEU A 40 3.77 2.90 6.09
CA LEU A 40 3.20 1.81 5.29
C LEU A 40 3.69 0.48 5.88
N ALA A 41 2.75 -0.41 6.20
CA ALA A 41 3.05 -1.72 6.75
C ALA A 41 2.15 -2.80 6.16
N THR A 42 2.67 -4.03 6.03
CA THR A 42 1.87 -5.21 5.74
C THR A 42 1.60 -5.97 7.03
N ILE A 43 0.33 -6.21 7.36
CA ILE A 43 -0.07 -7.14 8.42
C ILE A 43 -0.18 -8.55 7.80
N LYS A 44 0.70 -9.46 8.21
CA LYS A 44 0.66 -10.86 7.78
C LYS A 44 -0.38 -11.64 8.56
N MET A 45 -0.29 -11.59 9.88
CA MET A 45 -1.14 -12.39 10.76
C MET A 45 -1.37 -11.71 12.11
N ILE A 46 -2.59 -11.85 12.63
CA ILE A 46 -3.03 -11.38 13.92
C ILE A 46 -3.39 -12.58 14.79
N GLU A 47 -2.78 -12.66 15.97
CA GLU A 47 -3.03 -13.71 16.95
C GLU A 47 -3.69 -13.14 18.22
N LEU A 48 -4.69 -13.84 18.75
CA LEU A 48 -5.30 -13.47 20.04
C LEU A 48 -4.46 -14.01 21.20
N VAL A 49 -3.91 -13.11 22.01
CA VAL A 49 -3.18 -13.44 23.23
C VAL A 49 -4.10 -13.21 24.43
N LYS A 50 -4.62 -14.30 25.02
CA LYS A 50 -5.52 -14.26 26.17
C LYS A 50 -5.04 -15.16 27.31
N SER A 51 -4.40 -14.58 28.31
CA SER A 51 -4.14 -15.27 29.58
C SER A 51 -5.39 -15.31 30.46
N ARG A 52 -5.44 -16.27 31.40
CA ARG A 52 -6.53 -16.36 32.38
C ARG A 52 -6.61 -15.05 33.19
N HIS A 53 -7.82 -14.52 33.38
CA HIS A 53 -8.12 -13.27 34.12
C HIS A 53 -7.50 -11.95 33.60
N ASN A 54 -6.73 -11.96 32.50
CA ASN A 54 -6.19 -10.72 31.91
C ASN A 54 -7.04 -10.21 30.75
N THR A 55 -6.92 -8.93 30.39
CA THR A 55 -7.50 -8.38 29.17
C THR A 55 -6.88 -9.05 27.93
N PRO A 56 -7.66 -9.45 26.90
CA PRO A 56 -7.10 -9.91 25.64
C PRO A 56 -6.21 -8.85 25.00
N ARG A 57 -5.15 -9.28 24.32
CA ARG A 57 -4.34 -8.45 23.42
C ARG A 57 -4.25 -9.12 22.06
N PHE A 58 -4.00 -8.33 21.04
CA PHE A 58 -3.78 -8.79 19.68
C PHE A 58 -2.32 -8.62 19.32
N ARG A 59 -1.68 -9.71 18.93
CA ARG A 59 -0.32 -9.73 18.42
C ARG A 59 -0.36 -9.63 16.91
N HIS A 60 0.19 -8.56 16.36
CA HIS A 60 0.27 -8.31 14.93
C HIS A 60 1.68 -8.66 14.46
N ASN A 61 1.79 -9.66 13.59
CA ASN A 61 3.00 -9.95 12.85
C ASN A 61 2.96 -9.10 11.58
N LEU A 62 3.88 -8.14 11.47
CA LEU A 62 3.86 -7.12 10.43
C LEU A 62 5.23 -6.87 9.83
N VAL A 63 5.25 -6.29 8.64
CA VAL A 63 6.46 -5.82 7.96
C VAL A 63 6.31 -4.34 7.68
N VAL A 64 7.21 -3.52 8.22
CA VAL A 64 7.25 -2.09 7.91
C VAL A 64 7.94 -1.89 6.55
N LEU A 65 7.24 -1.26 5.61
CA LEU A 65 7.61 -1.21 4.19
C LEU A 65 8.48 0.00 3.81
N ASN A 66 8.76 0.90 4.75
CA ASN A 66 9.60 2.08 4.55
C ASN A 66 11.10 1.83 4.82
N GLN A 67 11.46 0.68 5.39
CA GLN A 67 12.83 0.40 5.75
C GLN A 67 13.54 -0.31 4.59
N LEU A 68 14.57 0.33 4.05
CA LEU A 68 15.55 -0.23 3.10
C LEU A 68 16.29 -1.50 3.63
N THR A 69 15.92 -2.01 4.81
CA THR A 69 16.49 -3.18 5.48
C THR A 69 15.97 -4.53 4.98
N ALA A 70 15.18 -4.58 3.90
CA ALA A 70 14.91 -5.82 3.16
C ALA A 70 16.20 -6.58 2.76
N ALA A 71 17.37 -5.92 2.82
CA ALA A 71 18.69 -6.53 2.62
C ALA A 71 19.31 -7.25 3.85
N ILE A 72 18.74 -7.16 5.07
CA ILE A 72 19.41 -7.63 6.32
C ILE A 72 18.57 -8.67 7.11
N GLY A 73 17.57 -9.30 6.50
CA GLY A 73 17.03 -10.57 7.00
C GLY A 73 16.31 -10.55 8.35
N VAL A 74 15.83 -9.39 8.80
CA VAL A 74 14.90 -9.26 9.94
C VAL A 74 13.73 -8.42 9.44
N LEU A 75 12.61 -9.05 9.11
CA LEU A 75 11.50 -8.38 8.42
C LEU A 75 10.15 -8.51 9.13
N ASP A 76 9.99 -9.48 10.02
CA ASP A 76 8.74 -9.66 10.77
C ASP A 76 8.89 -8.97 12.13
N ASP A 77 8.30 -7.78 12.24
CA ASP A 77 8.09 -7.08 13.50
C ASP A 77 6.83 -7.61 14.19
N VAL A 78 6.83 -7.52 15.53
CA VAL A 78 5.71 -7.95 16.36
C VAL A 78 5.20 -6.77 17.17
N LEU A 79 3.93 -6.42 16.96
CA LEU A 79 3.26 -5.36 17.68
C LEU A 79 2.08 -5.91 18.48
N GLU A 80 2.14 -5.81 19.82
CA GLU A 80 1.02 -6.18 20.70
C GLU A 80 0.17 -4.96 21.06
N ALA A 81 -1.08 -4.94 20.58
CA ALA A 81 -2.03 -3.84 20.83
C ALA A 81 -3.34 -4.37 21.46
N LEU A 82 -4.18 -3.44 21.95
CA LEU A 82 -5.54 -3.76 22.42
C LEU A 82 -6.55 -3.85 21.28
N ASP A 83 -6.31 -3.11 20.20
CA ASP A 83 -7.12 -3.11 18.99
C ASP A 83 -6.57 -4.10 17.97
N TYR A 84 -7.41 -4.47 16.99
CA TYR A 84 -7.05 -5.33 15.86
C TYR A 84 -7.35 -4.64 14.52
N THR A 85 -6.70 -5.11 13.47
CA THR A 85 -6.95 -4.74 12.07
C THR A 85 -7.32 -5.99 11.25
N ASP A 86 -6.95 -6.03 9.97
CA ASP A 86 -7.23 -7.17 9.10
C ASP A 86 -5.97 -8.00 8.83
N ASN A 87 -6.12 -9.34 8.77
CA ASN A 87 -5.06 -10.23 8.30
C ASN A 87 -4.76 -10.02 6.82
N ASN A 88 -3.54 -10.33 6.40
CA ASN A 88 -3.10 -10.24 5.00
C ASN A 88 -3.44 -8.89 4.36
N SER A 89 -3.23 -7.79 5.09
CA SER A 89 -3.64 -6.45 4.67
C SER A 89 -2.44 -5.51 4.61
N VAL A 90 -2.50 -4.56 3.66
CA VAL A 90 -1.57 -3.45 3.60
C VAL A 90 -2.25 -2.22 4.20
N ILE A 91 -1.61 -1.61 5.20
CA ILE A 91 -2.18 -0.50 5.97
C ILE A 91 -1.22 0.68 6.04
N LEU A 92 -1.78 1.88 6.19
CA LEU A 92 -1.06 3.08 6.61
C LEU A 92 -1.30 3.29 8.11
N MET A 93 -0.27 3.07 8.90
CA MET A 93 -0.25 3.30 10.34
C MET A 93 0.07 4.76 10.63
N ARG A 94 -0.70 5.42 11.49
CA ARG A 94 -0.40 6.80 11.92
C ARG A 94 0.74 6.85 12.94
N ASP A 95 0.90 5.78 13.70
CA ASP A 95 1.84 5.63 14.80
C ASP A 95 2.35 4.18 14.75
N GLU A 96 3.65 3.95 14.88
CA GLU A 96 4.25 2.61 14.82
C GLU A 96 4.04 1.80 16.11
N GLU A 97 3.65 2.46 17.21
CA GLU A 97 3.37 1.81 18.49
C GLU A 97 1.94 1.25 18.62
N THR A 98 1.08 1.50 17.63
CA THR A 98 -0.31 1.01 17.62
C THR A 98 -0.81 0.79 16.19
N VAL A 99 -1.74 -0.15 16.02
CA VAL A 99 -2.39 -0.37 14.72
C VAL A 99 -3.60 0.53 14.47
N ASN A 100 -4.03 1.30 15.48
CA ASN A 100 -5.20 2.18 15.41
C ASN A 100 -4.85 3.59 15.91
N PRO A 101 -5.15 4.67 15.14
CA PRO A 101 -5.83 4.67 13.83
C PRO A 101 -4.92 4.29 12.67
N SER A 102 -5.48 3.51 11.74
CA SER A 102 -4.85 3.16 10.46
C SER A 102 -5.85 3.25 9.30
N LEU A 103 -5.32 3.36 8.09
CA LEU A 103 -6.08 3.26 6.85
C LEU A 103 -5.74 1.94 6.15
N ASN A 104 -6.73 1.08 5.95
CA ASN A 104 -6.54 -0.15 5.18
C ASN A 104 -6.57 0.16 3.68
N LEU A 105 -5.51 -0.24 2.97
CA LEU A 105 -5.32 -0.04 1.53
C LEU A 105 -5.63 -1.29 0.71
N SER A 106 -5.83 -2.44 1.36
CA SER A 106 -6.30 -3.64 0.69
C SER A 106 -7.80 -3.51 0.36
N PRO A 107 -8.26 -3.98 -0.81
CA PRO A 107 -7.52 -4.85 -1.73
C PRO A 107 -6.79 -4.10 -2.87
N PHE A 108 -6.75 -2.76 -2.87
CA PHE A 108 -6.13 -1.98 -3.95
C PHE A 108 -4.61 -1.99 -3.93
N ILE A 109 -4.01 -2.17 -2.75
CA ILE A 109 -2.59 -2.47 -2.60
C ILE A 109 -2.49 -3.81 -1.87
N LEU A 110 -1.66 -4.68 -2.42
CA LEU A 110 -1.49 -6.06 -1.96
C LEU A 110 0.00 -6.35 -1.77
N ASP A 111 0.29 -7.20 -0.79
CA ASP A 111 1.58 -7.85 -0.64
C ASP A 111 1.41 -9.33 -1.03
N GLU A 112 1.92 -9.71 -2.21
CA GLU A 112 1.80 -11.08 -2.72
C GLU A 112 2.42 -12.10 -1.75
N ASN A 113 3.50 -11.71 -1.07
CA ASN A 113 4.19 -12.58 -0.14
C ASN A 113 3.39 -12.76 1.14
N ALA A 114 2.70 -11.74 1.63
CA ALA A 114 1.80 -11.89 2.77
C ALA A 114 0.62 -12.82 2.44
N LEU A 115 0.04 -12.71 1.22
CA LEU A 115 -1.02 -13.60 0.78
C LEU A 115 -0.58 -15.07 0.68
N SER A 116 0.68 -15.31 0.34
CA SER A 116 1.25 -16.66 0.18
C SER A 116 2.02 -17.17 1.41
N GLY A 117 2.09 -16.37 2.49
CA GLY A 117 2.83 -16.70 3.71
C GLY A 117 4.36 -16.70 3.55
N GLN A 118 4.88 -16.04 2.51
CA GLN A 118 6.30 -15.92 2.24
C GLN A 118 6.95 -14.78 3.05
N GLN A 119 8.28 -14.84 3.12
CA GLN A 119 9.11 -13.79 3.72
C GLN A 119 9.36 -12.65 2.73
N ASN A 120 9.78 -11.49 3.24
CA ASN A 120 9.87 -10.22 2.51
C ASN A 120 8.50 -9.73 2.01
N SER A 121 8.45 -8.47 1.59
CA SER A 121 7.24 -7.88 1.00
C SER A 121 7.41 -7.70 -0.50
N LYS A 122 6.34 -8.00 -1.24
CA LYS A 122 6.28 -7.82 -2.68
C LYS A 122 4.98 -7.11 -3.06
N LEU A 123 5.06 -5.80 -3.16
CA LEU A 123 3.90 -4.93 -3.22
C LEU A 123 3.42 -4.68 -4.65
N PHE A 124 2.13 -4.87 -4.85
CA PHE A 124 1.45 -4.56 -6.08
C PHE A 124 0.30 -3.58 -5.85
N PHE A 125 0.05 -2.70 -6.81
CA PHE A 125 -1.12 -1.82 -6.81
C PHE A 125 -2.07 -2.19 -7.95
N PHE A 126 -3.36 -2.04 -7.70
CA PHE A 126 -4.43 -2.29 -8.65
C PHE A 126 -4.36 -1.30 -9.81
N THR A 127 -4.49 -1.81 -11.04
CA THR A 127 -4.46 -0.99 -12.26
C THR A 127 -5.76 -1.03 -13.04
N SER A 128 -6.27 -2.24 -13.32
CA SER A 128 -7.49 -2.41 -14.11
C SER A 128 -8.21 -3.71 -13.76
N ARG A 129 -9.46 -3.80 -14.21
CA ARG A 129 -10.29 -5.01 -14.13
C ARG A 129 -10.79 -5.33 -15.53
N GLU A 130 -10.57 -6.54 -16.00
CA GLU A 130 -11.10 -7.06 -17.27
C GLU A 130 -12.02 -8.24 -16.99
N GLY A 131 -13.33 -7.98 -16.97
CA GLY A 131 -14.33 -8.98 -16.59
C GLY A 131 -14.16 -9.44 -15.14
N LYS A 132 -13.69 -10.68 -14.95
CA LYS A 132 -13.42 -11.27 -13.63
C LYS A 132 -11.94 -11.27 -13.24
N GLU A 133 -11.05 -10.85 -14.14
CA GLU A 133 -9.63 -10.74 -13.85
C GLU A 133 -9.32 -9.34 -13.32
N LEU A 134 -8.53 -9.30 -12.25
CA LEU A 134 -8.00 -8.08 -11.65
C LEU A 134 -6.51 -7.98 -11.99
N HIS A 135 -6.09 -6.86 -12.53
CA HIS A 135 -4.71 -6.61 -12.92
C HIS A 135 -4.03 -5.70 -11.90
N PHE A 136 -2.81 -6.08 -11.58
CA PHE A 136 -1.97 -5.43 -10.61
C PHE A 136 -0.58 -5.22 -11.19
N THR A 137 0.10 -4.17 -10.77
CA THR A 137 1.47 -3.85 -11.20
C THR A 137 2.38 -3.67 -9.99
N LEU A 138 3.60 -4.22 -10.09
CA LEU A 138 4.59 -4.12 -9.04
C LEU A 138 5.03 -2.66 -8.86
N ILE A 139 5.04 -2.19 -7.61
CA ILE A 139 5.35 -0.79 -7.27
C ILE A 139 6.79 -0.41 -7.70
N ASP A 140 7.75 -1.33 -7.53
CA ASP A 140 9.17 -0.99 -7.67
C ASP A 140 9.65 -0.79 -9.12
N ASN A 141 9.11 -1.55 -10.07
CA ASN A 141 9.61 -1.55 -11.45
C ASN A 141 8.55 -1.23 -12.52
N LEU A 142 7.28 -1.17 -12.13
CA LEU A 142 6.13 -0.86 -13.00
C LEU A 142 6.03 -1.76 -14.25
N LYS A 143 6.70 -2.91 -14.27
CA LYS A 143 6.77 -3.85 -15.40
C LYS A 143 6.19 -5.20 -15.05
N ASP A 144 6.47 -5.68 -13.84
CA ASP A 144 5.94 -6.95 -13.39
C ASP A 144 4.46 -6.78 -13.06
N THR A 145 3.66 -7.71 -13.55
CA THR A 145 2.22 -7.73 -13.32
C THR A 145 1.81 -8.95 -12.53
N LEU A 146 0.71 -8.80 -11.79
CA LEU A 146 0.04 -9.88 -11.10
C LEU A 146 -1.41 -9.91 -11.58
N ASN A 147 -1.82 -11.07 -12.09
CA ASN A 147 -3.20 -11.29 -12.51
C ASN A 147 -3.91 -12.10 -11.44
N ILE A 148 -4.97 -11.53 -10.91
CA ILE A 148 -5.78 -12.13 -9.85
C ILE A 148 -7.11 -12.59 -10.44
N SER A 149 -7.47 -13.83 -10.13
CA SER A 149 -8.74 -14.45 -10.44
C SER A 149 -9.28 -15.22 -9.23
N GLY A 150 -10.53 -15.68 -9.33
CA GLY A 150 -11.14 -16.53 -8.31
C GLY A 150 -10.43 -17.88 -8.10
N GLU A 151 -9.53 -18.28 -9.01
CA GLU A 151 -8.80 -19.56 -8.90
C GLU A 151 -7.51 -19.45 -8.09
N ASN A 152 -6.77 -18.33 -8.20
CA ASN A 152 -5.45 -18.18 -7.57
C ASN A 152 -5.46 -17.30 -6.31
N TYR A 153 -6.30 -16.28 -6.23
CA TYR A 153 -6.47 -15.44 -5.02
C TYR A 153 -7.96 -15.17 -4.76
N PRO A 154 -8.72 -16.19 -4.31
CA PRO A 154 -10.17 -16.08 -4.11
C PRO A 154 -10.54 -14.99 -3.10
N LEU A 155 -9.76 -14.83 -2.03
CA LEU A 155 -9.98 -13.81 -1.00
C LEU A 155 -9.93 -12.39 -1.58
N VAL A 156 -8.95 -12.10 -2.44
CA VAL A 156 -8.82 -10.77 -3.05
C VAL A 156 -10.00 -10.50 -3.98
N THR A 157 -10.43 -11.51 -4.74
CA THR A 157 -11.60 -11.42 -5.63
C THR A 157 -12.87 -11.10 -4.81
N GLU A 158 -13.07 -11.78 -3.68
CA GLU A 158 -14.20 -11.54 -2.77
C GLU A 158 -14.19 -10.11 -2.20
N LEU A 159 -13.03 -9.60 -1.78
CA LEU A 159 -12.89 -8.24 -1.26
C LEU A 159 -13.26 -7.19 -2.31
N PHE A 160 -12.82 -7.36 -3.56
CA PHE A 160 -13.18 -6.45 -4.65
C PHE A 160 -14.67 -6.52 -4.99
N ASP A 161 -15.24 -7.71 -5.10
CA ASP A 161 -16.66 -7.86 -5.40
C ASP A 161 -17.53 -7.26 -4.27
N GLY A 162 -17.12 -7.42 -3.01
CA GLY A 162 -17.74 -6.76 -1.87
C GLY A 162 -17.62 -5.23 -1.89
N PHE A 163 -16.47 -4.70 -2.31
CA PHE A 163 -16.27 -3.26 -2.51
C PHE A 163 -17.22 -2.73 -3.59
N PHE A 164 -17.23 -3.32 -4.79
CA PHE A 164 -18.08 -2.86 -5.88
C PHE A 164 -19.57 -2.96 -5.56
N HIS A 165 -19.99 -4.00 -4.85
CA HIS A 165 -21.39 -4.15 -4.46
C HIS A 165 -21.87 -3.03 -3.53
N LYS A 166 -21.02 -2.56 -2.61
CA LYS A 166 -21.35 -1.47 -1.67
C LYS A 166 -21.42 -0.08 -2.31
N PHE A 167 -20.72 0.15 -3.43
CA PHE A 167 -20.68 1.46 -4.09
C PHE A 167 -21.59 1.57 -5.33
N LEU A 168 -22.13 0.44 -5.81
CA LEU A 168 -23.06 0.37 -6.95
C LEU A 168 -24.50 0.03 -6.53
N SER A 169 -24.78 -0.04 -5.22
CA SER A 169 -26.16 -0.10 -4.67
C SER A 169 -26.61 1.27 -4.17
#